data_AF-A0A1C3F644-F1
#
_entry.id   AF-A0A1C3F644-F1
#
_cell.length_a   1.000
_cell.length_b   1.000
_cell.length_c   1.000
_cell.angle_alpha   90.00
_cell.angle_beta   90.00
_cell.angle_gamma   90.00
#
_symmetry.space_group_name_H-M   'P 1'
#
loop_
_entity.id
_entity.type
_entity.pdbx_description
1 polymer ?
#
loop_
_entity_poly.entity_id
_entity_poly.type
_entity_poly.pdbx_seq_one_letter_code
_entity_poly.pdbx_strand_id
1 'polypeptide(L)'
;MQKQISFELNLSQELVPPASNTGAQSTGLRILIDWFAFTVPTWVDIFEVIGIPGSEWMPIETKALGYDCMYVHGQMKVYKSDREDMGSHCEFSGNACREYEFFFDGKWLDLIQRIRTNCGQFSRIDLAIDDFDGIFTLEQIKKKIKKSELLSYFRKGRILEEYNLSAKDNLGQTIYFGSPQSRIRIRIYDKAIEQLLKDQASREAEAIRKESEAKLSQKERKENKQQREEIYRQERLSHDQIWNRTEIQSRDERANAIADYILANIELGEVAFGILKNYLNFVEPSTTDSNKSRWDISPFWQEFLGEVEKLKLTTEKIQNTIKRVKNWIIKQVAPSLALLSMDKDFKVNLEELVEIILFAKNRLKKRHYAMLQAS
;
A
#
# COMPACT_ATOMS: atom_id res chain seq x y z
N MET A 1 15.08 39.79 -5.43
CA MET A 1 13.63 39.93 -5.68
C MET A 1 13.05 38.53 -5.86
N GLN A 2 12.65 37.91 -4.76
CA GLN A 2 11.93 36.63 -4.78
C GLN A 2 10.48 36.90 -5.19
N LYS A 3 10.02 36.30 -6.28
CA LYS A 3 8.60 36.25 -6.60
C LYS A 3 7.94 35.34 -5.57
N GLN A 4 7.20 35.96 -4.66
CA GLN A 4 6.25 35.31 -3.78
C GLN A 4 5.12 34.77 -4.66
N ILE A 5 5.18 33.48 -5.01
CA ILE A 5 4.10 32.80 -5.70
C ILE A 5 3.18 32.25 -4.60
N SER A 6 2.11 32.98 -4.30
CA SER A 6 0.97 32.45 -3.57
C SER A 6 0.25 31.44 -4.48
N PHE A 7 0.46 30.15 -4.25
CA PHE A 7 -0.31 29.10 -4.92
C PHE A 7 -1.59 28.86 -4.12
N GLU A 8 -2.70 29.44 -4.58
CA GLU A 8 -4.02 28.85 -4.31
C GLU A 8 -4.10 27.56 -5.15
N LEU A 9 -3.76 26.42 -4.54
CA LEU A 9 -3.98 25.11 -5.15
C LEU A 9 -5.48 24.89 -5.30
N ASN A 10 -5.94 24.96 -6.55
CA ASN A 10 -7.29 24.59 -6.93
C ASN A 10 -7.42 23.06 -6.73
N LEU A 11 -8.17 22.64 -5.70
CA LEU A 11 -8.36 21.24 -5.26
C LEU A 11 -9.01 20.32 -6.33
N SER A 12 -9.28 20.82 -7.53
CA SER A 12 -10.04 20.17 -8.61
C SER A 12 -9.24 19.89 -9.88
N GLN A 13 -7.96 20.26 -9.97
CA GLN A 13 -7.13 19.87 -11.12
C GLN A 13 -6.51 18.49 -10.91
N GLU A 14 -6.96 17.52 -11.69
CA GLU A 14 -6.33 16.20 -11.76
C GLU A 14 -4.89 16.34 -12.26
N LEU A 15 -3.94 15.99 -11.40
CA LEU A 15 -2.54 15.84 -11.77
C LEU A 15 -2.39 14.54 -12.57
N VAL A 16 -2.50 14.62 -13.90
CA VAL A 16 -2.21 13.50 -14.80
C VAL A 16 -0.70 13.28 -14.80
N PRO A 17 -0.19 12.12 -14.33
CA PRO A 17 1.25 11.89 -14.26
C PRO A 17 1.86 11.70 -15.65
N PRO A 18 3.15 12.06 -15.81
CA PRO A 18 3.91 11.61 -16.98
C PRO A 18 3.96 10.08 -16.99
N ALA A 19 3.69 9.47 -18.15
CA ALA A 19 3.82 8.03 -18.30
C ALA A 19 5.30 7.63 -18.23
N SER A 20 5.71 6.85 -17.23
CA SER A 20 7.02 6.18 -17.25
C SER A 20 6.93 4.93 -18.11
N ASN A 21 6.82 5.13 -19.43
CA ASN A 21 6.73 4.06 -20.43
C ASN A 21 8.11 3.61 -20.97
N THR A 22 9.22 4.04 -20.36
CA THR A 22 10.53 3.48 -20.69
C THR A 22 10.59 2.06 -20.15
N GLY A 23 10.41 1.10 -21.07
CA GLY A 23 10.53 -0.34 -20.83
C GLY A 23 9.42 -1.22 -21.43
N ALA A 24 8.19 -0.72 -21.48
CA ALA A 24 7.09 -1.46 -22.09
C ALA A 24 7.17 -1.31 -23.62
N GLN A 25 7.20 -2.43 -24.36
CA GLN A 25 6.80 -2.40 -25.78
C GLN A 25 5.46 -1.64 -25.84
N SER A 26 5.29 -0.71 -26.79
CA SER A 26 4.14 0.18 -26.90
C SER A 26 2.78 -0.53 -26.71
N THR A 27 2.32 -0.63 -25.47
CA THR A 27 1.03 -1.18 -25.03
C THR A 27 0.32 -0.11 -24.19
N GLY A 28 -1.01 -0.12 -24.13
CA GLY A 28 -1.84 0.73 -23.25
C GLY A 28 -1.70 0.40 -21.76
N LEU A 29 -0.52 -0.03 -21.33
CA LEU A 29 -0.17 -0.29 -19.95
C LEU A 29 0.62 0.88 -19.37
N ARG A 30 0.25 1.34 -18.18
CA ARG A 30 1.00 2.37 -17.43
C ARG A 30 1.41 1.83 -16.07
N ILE A 31 2.70 1.90 -15.75
CA ILE A 31 3.26 1.44 -14.48
C ILE A 31 3.62 2.66 -13.62
N LEU A 32 3.29 2.64 -12.33
CA LEU A 32 3.53 3.75 -11.41
C LEU A 32 3.68 3.33 -9.95
N ILE A 33 4.23 4.22 -9.12
CA ILE A 33 4.24 4.11 -7.65
C ILE A 33 2.93 4.68 -7.08
N ASP A 34 2.12 3.87 -6.42
CA ASP A 34 0.76 4.23 -5.97
C ASP A 34 0.62 4.33 -4.45
N TRP A 35 1.69 4.01 -3.72
CA TRP A 35 1.86 4.31 -2.30
C TRP A 35 3.35 4.31 -1.99
N PHE A 36 3.82 5.27 -1.21
CA PHE A 36 5.22 5.32 -0.80
C PHE A 36 5.32 5.78 0.65
N ALA A 37 5.88 4.94 1.51
CA ALA A 37 6.04 5.25 2.92
C ALA A 37 7.39 4.77 3.44
N PHE A 38 8.04 5.61 4.23
CA PHE A 38 9.35 5.35 4.79
C PHE A 38 9.50 5.99 6.17
N THR A 39 10.50 5.53 6.92
CA THR A 39 10.85 6.08 8.23
C THR A 39 12.34 6.36 8.25
N VAL A 40 12.71 7.56 8.68
CA VAL A 40 14.11 7.95 8.96
C VAL A 40 14.32 8.08 10.47
N PRO A 41 15.56 7.99 10.97
CA PRO A 41 15.85 8.28 12.37
C PRO A 41 15.44 9.70 12.81
N THR A 42 15.18 9.90 14.10
CA THR A 42 14.70 11.20 14.63
C THR A 42 15.69 12.35 14.45
N TRP A 43 16.99 12.06 14.37
CA TRP A 43 18.05 13.06 14.14
C TRP A 43 18.20 13.48 12.67
N VAL A 44 17.49 12.83 11.74
CA VAL A 44 17.46 13.21 10.33
C VAL A 44 16.30 14.16 10.10
N ASP A 45 16.55 15.28 9.42
CA ASP A 45 15.46 16.13 8.95
C ASP A 45 14.77 15.50 7.74
N ILE A 46 13.59 14.93 7.99
CA ILE A 46 12.77 14.29 6.96
C ILE A 46 12.30 15.27 5.88
N PHE A 47 12.17 16.57 6.19
CA PHE A 47 11.74 17.57 5.22
C PHE A 47 12.84 17.83 4.17
N GLU A 48 14.10 17.88 4.60
CA GLU A 48 15.26 17.94 3.71
C GLU A 48 15.39 16.67 2.85
N VAL A 49 15.11 15.49 3.43
CA VAL A 49 15.10 14.22 2.67
C VAL A 49 14.05 14.24 1.57
N ILE A 50 12.84 14.72 1.86
CA ILE A 50 11.76 14.84 0.87
C ILE A 50 12.14 15.88 -0.20
N GLY A 51 12.77 16.98 0.22
CA GLY A 51 13.15 18.10 -0.65
C GLY A 51 12.16 19.27 -0.63
N ILE A 52 11.25 19.31 0.35
CA ILE A 52 10.28 20.40 0.55
C ILE A 52 10.60 21.07 1.89
N PRO A 53 10.89 22.38 1.94
CA PRO A 53 11.20 23.10 3.18
C PRO A 53 10.14 22.90 4.26
N GLY A 54 10.56 22.66 5.50
CA GLY A 54 9.65 22.42 6.64
C GLY A 54 8.61 23.52 6.86
N SER A 55 8.89 24.76 6.44
CA SER A 55 7.96 25.89 6.50
C SER A 55 6.73 25.76 5.59
N GLU A 56 6.78 24.89 4.59
CA GLU A 56 5.66 24.63 3.68
C GLU A 56 4.71 23.54 4.20
N TRP A 57 5.00 22.97 5.37
CA TRP A 57 4.21 21.92 5.98
C TRP A 57 3.34 22.48 7.11
N MET A 58 2.05 22.17 7.08
CA MET A 58 1.11 22.57 8.13
C MET A 58 1.10 21.55 9.28
N PRO A 59 1.41 21.95 10.53
CA PRO A 59 1.36 21.05 11.67
C PRO A 59 -0.08 20.82 12.14
N ILE A 60 -0.36 19.59 12.56
CA ILE A 60 -1.65 19.11 13.07
C ILE A 60 -1.36 18.17 14.24
N GLU A 61 -1.95 18.43 15.41
CA GLU A 61 -1.89 17.49 16.54
C GLU A 61 -2.57 16.17 16.17
N THR A 62 -1.94 15.05 16.52
CA THR A 62 -2.51 13.73 16.22
C THR A 62 -2.13 12.71 17.29
N LYS A 63 -2.83 11.57 17.25
CA LYS A 63 -2.41 10.31 17.91
C LYS A 63 -2.35 9.15 16.91
N ALA A 64 -2.47 9.46 15.61
CA ALA A 64 -2.41 8.47 14.55
C ALA A 64 -1.05 7.76 14.56
N LEU A 65 -1.08 6.44 14.38
CA LEU A 65 0.12 5.59 14.33
C LEU A 65 1.03 5.68 15.58
N GLY A 66 0.55 6.27 16.68
CA GLY A 66 1.31 6.49 17.90
C GLY A 66 2.23 7.72 17.90
N TYR A 67 2.12 8.59 16.89
CA TYR A 67 2.84 9.87 16.82
C TYR A 67 2.03 11.01 17.42
N ASP A 68 2.71 12.06 17.86
CA ASP A 68 2.09 13.21 18.55
C ASP A 68 1.81 14.38 17.61
N CYS A 69 2.58 14.49 16.52
CA CYS A 69 2.42 15.55 15.52
C CYS A 69 2.41 14.97 14.10
N MET A 70 1.52 15.50 13.27
CA MET A 70 1.46 15.24 11.84
C MET A 70 1.66 16.57 11.10
N TYR A 71 2.49 16.55 10.06
CA TYR A 71 2.76 17.66 9.17
C TYR A 71 2.17 17.31 7.81
N VAL A 72 1.39 18.21 7.24
CA VAL A 72 0.68 18.00 5.97
C VAL A 72 1.13 19.05 4.96
N HIS A 73 1.51 18.58 3.76
CA HIS A 73 1.74 19.40 2.58
C HIS A 73 0.96 18.76 1.43
N GLY A 74 -0.10 19.43 0.98
CA GLY A 74 -1.08 18.83 0.07
C GLY A 74 -1.61 17.50 0.60
N GLN A 75 -1.37 16.42 -0.13
CA GLN A 75 -1.78 15.06 0.25
C GLN A 75 -0.66 14.25 0.93
N MET A 76 0.55 14.80 1.04
CA MET A 76 1.69 14.20 1.71
C MET A 76 1.61 14.38 3.22
N LYS A 77 2.01 13.34 3.97
CA LYS A 77 1.96 13.36 5.43
C LYS A 77 3.30 12.96 6.01
N VAL A 78 3.75 13.71 7.01
CA VAL A 78 4.92 13.41 7.84
C VAL A 78 4.47 13.31 9.30
N TYR A 79 4.86 12.26 9.99
CA TYR A 79 4.55 11.99 11.39
C TYR A 79 5.82 12.07 12.21
N LYS A 80 5.79 12.86 13.30
CA LYS A 80 6.92 13.05 14.22
C LYS A 80 6.45 12.87 15.67
N SER A 81 7.34 12.36 16.49
CA SER A 81 7.18 12.22 17.94
C SER A 81 8.55 12.38 18.58
N ASP A 82 8.57 12.81 19.85
CA ASP A 82 9.79 12.91 20.65
C ASP A 82 10.36 11.53 21.02
N ARG A 83 9.62 10.46 20.70
CA ARG A 83 10.04 9.08 20.89
C ARG A 83 11.12 8.68 19.88
N GLU A 84 12.36 8.66 20.34
CA GLU A 84 13.53 8.24 19.54
C GLU A 84 13.37 6.85 18.89
N ASP A 85 12.58 5.96 19.50
CA ASP A 85 12.41 4.60 18.98
C ASP A 85 11.48 4.45 17.78
N MET A 86 10.73 5.50 17.45
CA MET A 86 9.78 5.49 16.33
C MET A 86 10.36 6.08 15.05
N GLY A 87 11.28 7.04 15.16
CA GLY A 87 11.80 7.79 14.01
C GLY A 87 10.82 8.88 13.53
N SER A 88 11.13 9.51 12.40
CA SER A 88 10.19 10.36 11.65
C SER A 88 9.63 9.55 10.48
N HIS A 89 8.31 9.46 10.36
CA HIS A 89 7.64 8.64 9.34
C HIS A 89 6.99 9.51 8.28
N CYS A 90 7.00 9.07 7.03
CA CYS A 90 6.35 9.75 5.93
C CYS A 90 5.43 8.78 5.17
N GLU A 91 4.26 9.27 4.76
CA GLU A 91 3.31 8.57 3.91
C GLU A 91 2.87 9.43 2.71
N PHE A 92 3.10 8.91 1.51
CA PHE A 92 2.52 9.38 0.27
C PHE A 92 1.44 8.38 -0.18
N SER A 93 0.18 8.80 -0.12
CA SER A 93 -0.94 8.12 -0.80
C SER A 93 -0.77 8.17 -2.33
N GLY A 94 -1.62 7.47 -3.10
CA GLY A 94 -1.56 7.51 -4.57
C GLY A 94 -1.57 8.94 -5.14
N ASN A 95 -2.50 9.79 -4.65
CA ASN A 95 -2.54 11.20 -5.06
C ASN A 95 -1.30 11.98 -4.61
N ALA A 96 -0.79 11.71 -3.41
CA ALA A 96 0.44 12.33 -2.93
C ALA A 96 1.68 11.90 -3.73
N CYS A 97 1.68 10.67 -4.27
CA CYS A 97 2.72 10.22 -5.19
C CYS A 97 2.66 11.01 -6.51
N ARG A 98 1.46 11.28 -7.04
CA ARG A 98 1.29 12.12 -8.23
C ARG A 98 1.73 13.56 -7.98
N GLU A 99 1.40 14.10 -6.81
CA GLU A 99 1.85 15.41 -6.35
C GLU A 99 3.38 15.48 -6.22
N TYR A 100 4.00 14.45 -5.66
CA TYR A 100 5.46 14.35 -5.58
C TYR A 100 6.10 14.32 -6.98
N GLU A 101 5.56 13.53 -7.91
CA GLU A 101 6.06 13.47 -9.28
C GLU A 101 5.96 14.82 -9.99
N PHE A 102 4.89 15.57 -9.75
CA PHE A 102 4.73 16.91 -10.29
C PHE A 102 5.80 17.89 -9.76
N PHE A 103 6.07 17.87 -8.46
CA PHE A 103 7.09 18.75 -7.86
C PHE A 103 8.53 18.39 -8.24
N PHE A 104 8.82 17.10 -8.42
CA PHE A 104 10.18 16.59 -8.57
C PHE A 104 10.46 15.94 -9.92
N ASP A 105 9.60 16.15 -10.91
CA ASP A 105 9.73 15.62 -12.28
C ASP A 105 9.92 14.09 -12.30
N GLY A 106 9.16 13.40 -11.46
CA GLY A 106 9.19 11.93 -11.36
C GLY A 106 10.50 11.31 -10.85
N LYS A 107 11.42 12.10 -10.26
CA LYS A 107 12.75 11.64 -9.78
C LYS A 107 12.69 10.81 -8.49
N TRP A 108 11.98 9.69 -8.55
CA TRP A 108 11.87 8.71 -7.46
C TRP A 108 13.22 8.11 -7.06
N LEU A 109 14.11 7.88 -8.02
CA LEU A 109 15.46 7.36 -7.76
C LEU A 109 16.23 8.26 -6.78
N ASP A 110 16.20 9.58 -7.03
CA ASP A 110 16.89 10.56 -6.17
C ASP A 110 16.32 10.56 -4.75
N LEU A 111 14.99 10.49 -4.60
CA LEU A 111 14.35 10.39 -3.28
C LEU A 111 14.77 9.11 -2.55
N ILE A 112 14.70 7.97 -3.23
CA ILE A 112 15.07 6.67 -2.66
C ILE A 112 16.54 6.68 -2.23
N GLN A 113 17.42 7.27 -3.03
CA GLN A 113 18.84 7.43 -2.71
C GLN A 113 19.05 8.33 -1.48
N ARG A 114 18.36 9.47 -1.39
CA ARG A 114 18.41 10.35 -0.20
C ARG A 114 17.92 9.62 1.05
N ILE A 115 16.83 8.86 0.96
CA ILE A 115 16.29 8.08 2.09
C ILE A 115 17.32 7.05 2.55
N ARG A 116 17.93 6.29 1.63
CA ARG A 116 18.96 5.30 1.97
C ARG A 116 20.19 5.90 2.61
N THR A 117 20.68 7.01 2.06
CA THR A 117 21.86 7.73 2.56
C THR A 117 21.63 8.24 3.99
N ASN A 118 20.38 8.56 4.33
CA ASN A 118 19.96 8.98 5.67
C ASN A 118 19.45 7.83 6.56
N CYS A 119 19.93 6.60 6.32
CA CYS A 119 19.58 5.40 7.10
C CYS A 119 18.07 5.09 7.15
N GLY A 120 17.30 5.57 6.18
CA GLY A 120 15.86 5.37 6.10
C GLY A 120 15.47 3.95 5.68
N GLN A 121 14.32 3.51 6.18
CA GLN A 121 13.72 2.21 5.88
C GLN A 121 12.36 2.40 5.21
N PHE A 122 12.10 1.64 4.15
CA PHE A 122 10.82 1.67 3.45
C PHE A 122 9.80 0.82 4.18
N SER A 123 8.75 1.46 4.70
CA SER A 123 7.66 0.81 5.41
C SER A 123 6.64 0.23 4.44
N ARG A 124 6.40 0.90 3.29
CA ARG A 124 5.49 0.43 2.25
C ARG A 124 5.81 1.05 0.89
N ILE A 125 5.83 0.23 -0.16
CA ILE A 125 5.84 0.69 -1.55
C ILE A 125 4.78 -0.12 -2.30
N ASP A 126 3.81 0.55 -2.90
CA ASP A 126 2.83 -0.08 -3.78
C ASP A 126 3.18 0.28 -5.23
N LEU A 127 3.28 -0.73 -6.09
CA LEU A 127 3.39 -0.56 -7.54
C LEU A 127 2.02 -0.81 -8.17
N ALA A 128 1.58 0.02 -9.10
CA ALA A 128 0.35 -0.16 -9.86
C ALA A 128 0.66 -0.35 -11.34
N ILE A 129 -0.11 -1.23 -11.98
CA ILE A 129 -0.16 -1.45 -13.41
C ILE A 129 -1.58 -1.11 -13.86
N ASP A 130 -1.74 -0.02 -14.60
CA ASP A 130 -2.97 0.36 -15.26
C ASP A 130 -3.04 -0.31 -16.64
N ASP A 131 -4.17 -0.92 -16.95
CA ASP A 131 -4.52 -1.53 -18.22
C ASP A 131 -5.71 -0.80 -18.83
N PHE A 132 -5.44 -0.02 -19.88
CA PHE A 132 -6.44 0.73 -20.63
C PHE A 132 -6.93 -0.02 -21.88
N ASP A 133 -6.25 -1.08 -22.28
CA ASP A 133 -6.59 -1.89 -23.46
C ASP A 133 -7.58 -3.01 -23.10
N GLY A 134 -7.69 -3.35 -21.81
CA GLY A 134 -8.57 -4.41 -21.33
C GLY A 134 -8.05 -5.80 -21.69
N ILE A 135 -6.72 -6.00 -21.57
CA ILE A 135 -6.02 -7.27 -21.85
C ILE A 135 -6.72 -8.45 -21.15
N PHE A 136 -7.28 -8.20 -19.97
CA PHE A 136 -8.21 -9.12 -19.33
C PHE A 136 -9.38 -8.42 -18.65
N THR A 137 -10.42 -9.19 -18.36
CA THR A 137 -11.59 -8.78 -17.58
C THR A 137 -11.57 -9.41 -16.19
N LEU A 138 -12.16 -8.73 -15.20
CA LEU A 138 -12.31 -9.28 -13.85
C LEU A 138 -13.12 -10.59 -13.85
N GLU A 139 -14.08 -10.76 -14.76
CA GLU A 139 -14.84 -12.01 -14.90
C GLU A 139 -13.97 -13.19 -15.38
N GLN A 140 -13.02 -12.96 -16.29
CA GLN A 140 -12.03 -13.98 -16.65
C GLN A 140 -11.21 -14.42 -15.44
N ILE A 141 -10.71 -13.47 -14.66
CA ILE A 141 -9.96 -13.75 -13.42
C ILE A 141 -10.82 -14.53 -12.42
N LYS A 142 -12.07 -14.11 -12.19
CA LYS A 142 -13.01 -14.80 -11.29
C LYS A 142 -13.29 -16.22 -11.74
N LYS A 143 -13.48 -16.44 -13.05
CA LYS A 143 -13.68 -17.78 -13.63
C LYS A 143 -12.47 -18.67 -13.37
N LYS A 144 -11.25 -18.16 -13.59
CA LYS A 144 -10.00 -18.88 -13.29
C LYS A 144 -9.90 -19.24 -11.81
N ILE A 145 -10.21 -18.31 -10.90
CA ILE A 145 -10.23 -18.56 -9.45
C ILE A 145 -11.24 -19.65 -9.09
N LYS A 146 -12.49 -19.53 -9.56
CA LYS A 146 -13.58 -20.49 -9.25
C LYS A 146 -13.26 -21.91 -9.72
N LYS A 147 -12.56 -22.04 -10.84
CA LYS A 147 -12.10 -23.32 -11.38
C LYS A 147 -10.77 -23.81 -10.79
N SER A 148 -10.17 -23.05 -9.88
CA SER A 148 -8.83 -23.31 -9.35
C SER A 148 -7.74 -23.35 -10.44
N GLU A 149 -7.90 -22.62 -11.53
CA GLU A 149 -6.97 -22.55 -12.67
C GLU A 149 -5.89 -21.47 -12.46
N LEU A 150 -5.15 -21.57 -11.36
CA LEU A 150 -4.06 -20.66 -11.01
C LEU A 150 -2.94 -21.33 -10.19
N LEU A 151 -1.73 -20.81 -10.34
CA LEU A 151 -0.55 -21.07 -9.53
C LEU A 151 -0.19 -19.81 -8.74
N SER A 152 -0.16 -19.92 -7.42
CA SER A 152 0.11 -18.76 -6.57
C SER A 152 0.76 -19.13 -5.24
N TYR A 153 1.58 -18.22 -4.71
CA TYR A 153 2.03 -18.29 -3.31
C TYR A 153 0.93 -17.92 -2.31
N PHE A 154 -0.15 -17.27 -2.76
CA PHE A 154 -1.28 -16.95 -1.92
C PHE A 154 -2.19 -18.17 -1.75
N ARG A 155 -2.55 -18.46 -0.50
CA ARG A 155 -3.47 -19.58 -0.17
C ARG A 155 -4.95 -19.22 -0.31
N LYS A 156 -5.28 -17.93 -0.35
CA LYS A 156 -6.65 -17.42 -0.39
C LYS A 156 -6.72 -16.20 -1.31
N GLY A 157 -7.72 -16.21 -2.18
CA GLY A 157 -8.23 -15.02 -2.86
C GLY A 157 -9.53 -14.55 -2.19
N ARG A 158 -9.82 -13.25 -2.24
CA ARG A 158 -11.10 -12.68 -1.81
C ARG A 158 -11.65 -11.83 -2.96
N ILE A 159 -12.85 -12.17 -3.42
CA ILE A 159 -13.59 -11.39 -4.40
C ILE A 159 -14.56 -10.53 -3.59
N LEU A 160 -14.43 -9.20 -3.71
CA LEU A 160 -15.33 -8.22 -3.13
C LEU A 160 -16.15 -7.60 -4.26
N GLU A 161 -17.47 -7.64 -4.12
CA GLU A 161 -18.40 -6.99 -5.03
C GLU A 161 -19.26 -6.06 -4.17
N GLU A 162 -19.33 -4.80 -4.57
CA GLU A 162 -20.14 -3.81 -3.87
C GLU A 162 -21.40 -3.54 -4.68
N TYR A 163 -22.54 -3.38 -4.00
CA TYR A 163 -23.84 -3.20 -4.65
C TYR A 163 -24.56 -2.02 -4.04
N ASN A 164 -25.17 -1.21 -4.90
CA ASN A 164 -26.09 -0.18 -4.48
C ASN A 164 -27.43 -0.82 -4.11
N LEU A 165 -27.78 -0.80 -2.82
CA LEU A 165 -28.98 -1.45 -2.30
C LEU A 165 -30.29 -0.82 -2.81
N SER A 166 -30.30 0.47 -3.12
CA SER A 166 -31.50 1.16 -3.63
C SER A 166 -31.61 1.10 -5.16
N ALA A 167 -30.47 1.14 -5.85
CA ALA A 167 -30.43 1.15 -7.32
C ALA A 167 -30.27 -0.24 -7.97
N LYS A 168 -29.98 -1.30 -7.19
CA LYS A 168 -29.67 -2.66 -7.67
C LYS A 168 -28.54 -2.71 -8.70
N ASP A 169 -27.57 -1.80 -8.59
CA ASP A 169 -26.44 -1.68 -9.51
C ASP A 169 -25.11 -2.04 -8.82
N ASN A 170 -24.12 -2.50 -9.59
CA ASN A 170 -22.81 -2.92 -9.11
C ASN A 170 -21.86 -1.70 -8.98
N LEU A 171 -21.42 -1.44 -7.74
CA LEU A 171 -20.52 -0.36 -7.35
C LEU A 171 -19.04 -0.74 -7.48
N GLY A 172 -18.72 -1.73 -8.30
CA GLY A 172 -17.36 -2.15 -8.59
C GLY A 172 -16.98 -3.48 -7.94
N GLN A 173 -15.96 -4.09 -8.53
CA GLN A 173 -15.43 -5.37 -8.11
C GLN A 173 -13.94 -5.25 -7.80
N THR A 174 -13.50 -5.90 -6.74
CA THR A 174 -12.07 -5.99 -6.39
C THR A 174 -11.70 -7.40 -5.98
N ILE A 175 -10.62 -7.91 -6.58
CA ILE A 175 -10.05 -9.21 -6.30
C ILE A 175 -8.77 -9.02 -5.52
N TYR A 176 -8.71 -9.60 -4.32
CA TYR A 176 -7.58 -9.52 -3.41
C TYR A 176 -6.86 -10.87 -3.31
N PHE A 177 -5.53 -10.84 -3.39
CA PHE A 177 -4.67 -11.97 -3.04
C PHE A 177 -3.74 -11.57 -1.90
N GLY A 178 -3.76 -12.33 -0.80
CA GLY A 178 -3.01 -11.98 0.41
C GLY A 178 -3.77 -11.10 1.40
N SER A 179 -3.22 -10.95 2.60
CA SER A 179 -3.83 -10.20 3.70
C SER A 179 -3.45 -8.71 3.63
N PRO A 180 -4.30 -7.77 4.08
CA PRO A 180 -3.90 -6.37 4.24
C PRO A 180 -2.61 -6.17 5.06
N GLN A 181 -2.38 -7.06 6.04
CA GLN A 181 -1.24 -7.01 6.95
C GLN A 181 -0.02 -7.83 6.47
N SER A 182 -0.13 -8.56 5.35
CA SER A 182 1.03 -9.33 4.85
C SER A 182 2.06 -8.43 4.18
N ARG A 183 3.31 -8.91 4.14
CA ARG A 183 4.43 -8.22 3.48
C ARG A 183 4.24 -8.02 1.97
N ILE A 184 3.35 -8.80 1.36
CA ILE A 184 2.91 -8.61 -0.01
C ILE A 184 1.41 -8.89 -0.13
N ARG A 185 0.70 -8.09 -0.93
CA ARG A 185 -0.71 -8.27 -1.28
C ARG A 185 -0.92 -7.77 -2.70
N ILE A 186 -1.72 -8.47 -3.49
CA ILE A 186 -2.09 -8.07 -4.84
C ILE A 186 -3.58 -7.71 -4.88
N ARG A 187 -3.92 -6.62 -5.57
CA ARG A 187 -5.30 -6.16 -5.81
C ARG A 187 -5.52 -6.01 -7.30
N ILE A 188 -6.63 -6.51 -7.80
CA ILE A 188 -7.05 -6.31 -9.19
C ILE A 188 -8.48 -5.78 -9.17
N TYR A 189 -8.72 -4.61 -9.75
CA TYR A 189 -10.03 -3.95 -9.73
C TYR A 189 -10.24 -3.04 -10.93
N ASP A 190 -11.50 -2.64 -11.10
CA ASP A 190 -11.90 -1.64 -12.10
C ASP A 190 -11.62 -0.25 -11.54
N LYS A 191 -10.58 0.39 -12.09
CA LYS A 191 -10.12 1.71 -11.66
C LYS A 191 -11.01 2.82 -12.18
N ALA A 192 -11.61 2.65 -13.36
CA ALA A 192 -12.54 3.62 -13.93
C ALA A 192 -13.73 3.84 -13.00
N ILE A 193 -14.33 2.74 -12.54
CA ILE A 193 -15.45 2.77 -11.59
C ILE A 193 -15.01 3.28 -10.22
N GLU A 194 -13.82 2.92 -9.76
CA GLU A 194 -13.29 3.42 -8.49
C GLU A 194 -13.08 4.95 -8.49
N GLN A 195 -12.63 5.53 -9.62
CA GLN A 195 -12.54 6.99 -9.77
C GLN A 195 -13.91 7.64 -9.85
N LEU A 196 -14.83 7.10 -10.65
CA LEU A 196 -16.19 7.61 -10.76
C LEU A 196 -16.89 7.70 -9.39
N LEU A 197 -16.72 6.69 -8.53
CA LEU A 197 -17.27 6.67 -7.19
C LEU A 197 -16.63 7.70 -6.26
N LYS A 198 -15.31 7.91 -6.36
CA LYS A 198 -14.61 8.95 -5.58
C LYS A 198 -15.05 10.35 -5.97
N ASP A 199 -15.20 10.60 -7.26
CA ASP A 199 -15.68 11.87 -7.78
C ASP A 199 -17.10 12.13 -7.33
N GLN A 200 -17.97 11.12 -7.43
CA GLN A 200 -19.34 11.21 -6.95
C GLN A 200 -19.39 11.53 -5.45
N ALA A 201 -18.61 10.82 -4.62
CA ALA A 201 -18.56 11.06 -3.18
C ALA A 201 -18.09 12.50 -2.86
N SER A 202 -17.13 13.02 -3.62
CA SER A 202 -16.62 14.39 -3.48
C SER A 202 -17.68 15.43 -3.86
N ARG A 203 -18.36 15.24 -5.00
CA ARG A 203 -19.48 16.11 -5.43
C ARG A 203 -20.63 16.08 -4.42
N GLU A 204 -20.97 14.90 -3.89
CA GLU A 204 -22.02 14.75 -2.88
C GLU A 204 -21.65 15.47 -1.57
N ALA A 205 -20.41 15.34 -1.10
CA ALA A 205 -19.93 16.03 0.09
C ALA A 205 -20.00 17.56 -0.08
N GLU A 206 -19.61 18.08 -1.25
CA GLU A 206 -19.71 19.51 -1.54
C GLU A 206 -21.16 19.98 -1.64
N ALA A 207 -22.04 19.21 -2.28
CA ALA A 207 -23.46 19.50 -2.37
C ALA A 207 -24.09 19.58 -0.96
N ILE A 208 -23.84 18.57 -0.12
CA ILE A 208 -24.32 18.56 1.27
C ILE A 208 -23.82 19.78 2.05
N ARG A 209 -22.55 20.18 1.86
CA ARG A 209 -22.00 21.38 2.49
C ARG A 209 -22.76 22.64 2.06
N LYS A 210 -22.95 22.84 0.75
CA LYS A 210 -23.67 24.02 0.21
C LYS A 210 -25.13 24.05 0.66
N GLU A 211 -25.82 22.91 0.65
CA GLU A 211 -27.22 22.80 1.11
C GLU A 211 -27.34 23.06 2.63
N SER A 212 -26.31 22.69 3.39
CA SER A 212 -26.20 23.00 4.82
C SER A 212 -26.05 24.49 5.08
N GLU A 213 -25.13 25.14 4.38
CA GLU A 213 -24.87 26.59 4.44
C GLU A 213 -26.11 27.41 4.02
N ALA A 214 -26.81 26.96 2.98
CA ALA A 214 -28.05 27.57 2.50
C ALA A 214 -29.28 27.28 3.39
N LYS A 215 -29.14 26.45 4.44
CA LYS A 215 -30.20 26.08 5.39
C LYS A 215 -31.47 25.54 4.70
N LEU A 216 -31.31 24.78 3.60
CA LEU A 216 -32.44 24.19 2.88
C LEU A 216 -33.25 23.25 3.78
N SER A 217 -34.56 23.17 3.53
CA SER A 217 -35.46 22.28 4.27
C SER A 217 -35.14 20.81 4.02
N GLN A 218 -35.57 19.92 4.93
CA GLN A 218 -35.40 18.48 4.76
C GLN A 218 -36.06 17.94 3.48
N LYS A 219 -37.19 18.55 3.07
CA LYS A 219 -37.90 18.15 1.86
C LYS A 219 -37.05 18.46 0.61
N GLU A 220 -36.54 19.68 0.50
CA GLU A 220 -35.69 20.10 -0.62
C GLU A 220 -34.41 19.26 -0.70
N ARG A 221 -33.74 19.01 0.43
CA ARG A 221 -32.53 18.15 0.45
C ARG A 221 -32.82 16.73 -0.05
N LYS A 222 -34.00 16.18 0.28
CA LYS A 222 -34.41 14.85 -0.17
C LYS A 222 -34.67 14.82 -1.69
N GLU A 223 -35.35 15.84 -2.21
CA GLU A 223 -35.62 15.99 -3.65
C GLU A 223 -34.30 16.17 -4.43
N ASN A 224 -33.40 17.04 -3.97
CA ASN A 224 -32.10 17.24 -4.58
C ASN A 224 -31.26 15.96 -4.58
N LYS A 225 -31.26 15.22 -3.46
CA LYS A 225 -30.55 13.93 -3.36
C LYS A 225 -31.07 12.93 -4.38
N GLN A 226 -32.39 12.80 -4.53
CA GLN A 226 -32.99 11.91 -5.53
C GLN A 226 -32.59 12.28 -6.96
N GLN A 227 -32.57 13.58 -7.27
CA GLN A 227 -32.15 14.06 -8.59
C GLN A 227 -30.67 13.74 -8.87
N ARG A 228 -29.78 13.94 -7.89
CA ARG A 228 -28.36 13.59 -8.01
C ARG A 228 -28.13 12.09 -8.14
N GLU A 229 -28.87 11.26 -7.40
CA GLU A 229 -28.80 9.79 -7.51
C GLU A 229 -29.20 9.31 -8.91
N GLU A 230 -30.20 9.93 -9.53
CA GLU A 230 -30.61 9.58 -10.90
C GLU A 230 -29.57 10.03 -11.94
N ILE A 231 -29.00 11.24 -11.80
CA ILE A 231 -27.91 11.71 -12.67
C ILE A 231 -26.73 10.73 -12.61
N TYR A 232 -26.32 10.35 -11.40
CA TYR A 232 -25.24 9.39 -11.21
C TYR A 232 -25.56 8.03 -11.84
N ARG A 233 -26.80 7.53 -11.71
CA ARG A 233 -27.21 6.27 -12.34
C ARG A 233 -27.01 6.33 -13.86
N GLN A 234 -27.37 7.43 -14.50
CA GLN A 234 -27.20 7.59 -15.95
C GLN A 234 -25.73 7.70 -16.34
N GLU A 235 -24.91 8.46 -15.60
CA GLU A 235 -23.46 8.50 -15.81
C GLU A 235 -22.83 7.10 -15.66
N ARG A 236 -23.27 6.33 -14.66
CA ARG A 236 -22.77 4.98 -14.40
C ARG A 236 -23.12 3.97 -15.49
N LEU A 237 -24.35 4.03 -16.01
CA LEU A 237 -24.83 3.14 -17.08
C LEU A 237 -24.22 3.47 -18.44
N SER A 238 -23.84 4.74 -18.65
CA SER A 238 -23.16 5.20 -19.87
C SER A 238 -21.64 5.08 -19.81
N HIS A 239 -21.09 4.67 -18.66
CA HIS A 239 -19.65 4.53 -18.47
C HIS A 239 -19.10 3.31 -19.23
N ASP A 240 -18.28 3.57 -20.24
CA ASP A 240 -17.67 2.58 -21.15
C ASP A 240 -16.13 2.56 -21.07
N GLN A 241 -15.53 3.37 -20.20
CA GLN A 241 -14.09 3.47 -20.07
C GLN A 241 -13.49 2.17 -19.53
N ILE A 242 -12.52 1.63 -20.27
CA ILE A 242 -11.71 0.49 -19.83
C ILE A 242 -10.51 1.03 -19.06
N TRP A 243 -10.47 0.72 -17.77
CA TRP A 243 -9.30 1.00 -16.94
C TRP A 243 -9.26 0.00 -15.80
N ASN A 244 -8.55 -1.10 -16.00
CA ASN A 244 -8.26 -2.06 -14.94
C ASN A 244 -6.96 -1.68 -14.24
N ARG A 245 -6.89 -1.86 -12.92
CA ARG A 245 -5.64 -1.67 -12.17
C ARG A 245 -5.26 -2.93 -11.41
N THR A 246 -4.00 -3.33 -11.57
CA THR A 246 -3.33 -4.32 -10.73
C THR A 246 -2.35 -3.63 -9.80
N GLU A 247 -2.58 -3.68 -8.49
CA GLU A 247 -1.68 -3.13 -7.48
C GLU A 247 -0.95 -4.22 -6.72
N ILE A 248 0.35 -4.03 -6.54
CA ILE A 248 1.26 -4.86 -5.75
C ILE A 248 1.66 -4.06 -4.52
N GLN A 249 0.96 -4.29 -3.41
CA GLN A 249 1.29 -3.71 -2.12
C GLN A 249 2.45 -4.48 -1.49
N SER A 250 3.58 -3.81 -1.22
CA SER A 250 4.72 -4.38 -0.52
C SER A 250 5.01 -3.64 0.79
N ARG A 251 5.42 -4.36 1.83
CA ARG A 251 5.74 -3.76 3.14
C ARG A 251 7.11 -4.21 3.66
N ASP A 252 7.72 -3.35 4.46
CA ASP A 252 8.94 -3.63 5.22
C ASP A 252 10.05 -4.23 4.34
N GLU A 253 10.53 -5.44 4.61
CA GLU A 253 11.66 -6.03 3.87
C GLU A 253 11.36 -6.22 2.38
N ARG A 254 10.07 -6.33 1.99
CA ARG A 254 9.66 -6.41 0.57
C ARG A 254 9.64 -5.03 -0.09
N ALA A 255 9.25 -4.00 0.64
CA ALA A 255 9.32 -2.61 0.17
C ALA A 255 10.78 -2.16 0.01
N ASN A 256 11.63 -2.53 0.96
CA ASN A 256 13.08 -2.29 0.87
C ASN A 256 13.68 -2.99 -0.36
N ALA A 257 13.30 -4.24 -0.64
CA ALA A 257 13.76 -4.95 -1.84
C ALA A 257 13.36 -4.24 -3.14
N ILE A 258 12.13 -3.70 -3.23
CA ILE A 258 11.69 -2.91 -4.39
C ILE A 258 12.57 -1.66 -4.55
N ALA A 259 12.82 -0.94 -3.46
CA ALA A 259 13.70 0.23 -3.50
C ALA A 259 15.13 -0.12 -3.94
N ASP A 260 15.66 -1.27 -3.51
CA ASP A 260 16.99 -1.73 -3.90
C ASP A 260 17.07 -2.09 -5.39
N TYR A 261 16.01 -2.66 -5.98
CA TYR A 261 15.94 -2.87 -7.42
C TYR A 261 15.89 -1.56 -8.21
N ILE A 262 15.12 -0.57 -7.73
CA ILE A 262 15.07 0.76 -8.35
C ILE A 262 16.45 1.44 -8.29
N LEU A 263 17.15 1.33 -7.16
CA LEU A 263 18.52 1.86 -6.99
C LEU A 263 19.54 1.17 -7.90
N ALA A 264 19.31 -0.10 -8.25
CA ALA A 264 20.10 -0.83 -9.22
C ALA A 264 19.76 -0.46 -10.69
N ASN A 265 18.97 0.59 -10.91
CA ASN A 265 18.46 1.03 -12.21
C ASN A 265 17.63 -0.02 -12.94
N ILE A 266 16.95 -0.92 -12.22
CA ILE A 266 15.96 -1.81 -12.83
C ILE A 266 14.66 -1.00 -13.03
N GLU A 267 14.10 -1.07 -14.24
CA GLU A 267 12.90 -0.34 -14.59
C GLU A 267 11.68 -0.80 -13.77
N LEU A 268 10.78 0.12 -13.43
CA LEU A 268 9.60 -0.17 -12.62
C LEU A 268 8.71 -1.26 -13.23
N GLY A 269 8.61 -1.30 -14.56
CA GLY A 269 7.89 -2.34 -15.29
C GLY A 269 8.47 -3.73 -15.04
N GLU A 270 9.78 -3.88 -15.20
CA GLU A 270 10.48 -5.13 -14.92
C GLU A 270 10.27 -5.57 -13.47
N VAL A 271 10.39 -4.65 -12.52
CA VAL A 271 10.13 -4.90 -11.10
C VAL A 271 8.70 -5.39 -10.89
N ALA A 272 7.69 -4.66 -11.39
CA ALA A 272 6.28 -4.97 -11.18
C ALA A 272 5.89 -6.33 -11.81
N PHE A 273 6.19 -6.55 -13.09
CA PHE A 273 5.85 -7.79 -13.79
C PHE A 273 6.65 -8.98 -13.27
N GLY A 274 7.92 -8.78 -12.92
CA GLY A 274 8.75 -9.83 -12.33
C GLY A 274 8.21 -10.31 -10.98
N ILE A 275 7.74 -9.39 -10.13
CA ILE A 275 7.06 -9.73 -8.88
C ILE A 275 5.76 -10.48 -9.18
N LEU A 276 4.92 -9.95 -10.08
CA LEU A 276 3.63 -10.53 -10.38
C LEU A 276 3.76 -11.97 -10.93
N LYS A 277 4.63 -12.19 -11.91
CA LYS A 277 4.96 -13.49 -12.51
C LYS A 277 5.52 -14.50 -11.49
N ASN A 278 6.15 -14.02 -10.42
CA ASN A 278 6.60 -14.89 -9.33
C ASN A 278 5.44 -15.29 -8.40
N TYR A 279 4.46 -14.42 -8.16
CA TYR A 279 3.44 -14.61 -7.11
C TYR A 279 2.07 -15.11 -7.60
N LEU A 280 1.70 -14.85 -8.85
CA LEU A 280 0.37 -15.14 -9.39
C LEU A 280 0.45 -15.45 -10.89
N ASN A 281 0.05 -16.66 -11.28
CA ASN A 281 -0.07 -17.06 -12.67
C ASN A 281 -1.40 -17.79 -12.89
N PHE A 282 -2.20 -17.34 -13.86
CA PHE A 282 -3.37 -18.08 -14.33
C PHE A 282 -2.94 -19.10 -15.36
N VAL A 283 -3.53 -20.29 -15.33
CA VAL A 283 -3.08 -21.43 -16.14
C VAL A 283 -4.25 -22.06 -16.90
N GLU A 284 -3.94 -22.81 -17.96
CA GLU A 284 -4.91 -23.63 -18.69
C GLU A 284 -4.87 -25.09 -18.22
N PRO A 285 -6.02 -25.74 -17.99
CA PRO A 285 -6.05 -27.14 -17.60
C PRO A 285 -5.50 -28.04 -18.71
N SER A 286 -4.54 -28.89 -18.36
CA SER A 286 -4.08 -29.98 -19.22
C SER A 286 -5.04 -31.17 -19.12
N THR A 287 -5.38 -31.77 -20.27
CA THR A 287 -6.14 -33.02 -20.32
C THR A 287 -5.29 -34.25 -19.97
N THR A 288 -3.96 -34.11 -20.01
CA THR A 288 -3.00 -35.22 -19.85
C THR A 288 -2.18 -35.13 -18.56
N ASP A 289 -1.99 -33.94 -17.99
CA ASP A 289 -1.20 -33.73 -16.77
C ASP A 289 -2.07 -33.24 -15.62
N SER A 290 -2.13 -33.99 -14.53
CA SER A 290 -2.84 -33.59 -13.30
C SER A 290 -2.02 -32.62 -12.44
N ASN A 291 -0.71 -32.50 -12.67
CA ASN A 291 0.16 -31.59 -11.97
C ASN A 291 0.08 -30.17 -12.53
N LYS A 292 -0.75 -29.36 -11.88
CA LYS A 292 -0.98 -27.94 -12.21
C LYS A 292 0.28 -27.09 -12.37
N SER A 293 1.37 -27.43 -11.68
CA SER A 293 2.63 -26.66 -11.79
C SER A 293 3.28 -26.71 -13.18
N ARG A 294 2.87 -27.67 -14.01
CA ARG A 294 3.34 -27.88 -15.39
C ARG A 294 2.34 -27.38 -16.43
N TRP A 295 1.21 -26.83 -16.01
CA TRP A 295 0.21 -26.28 -16.91
C TRP A 295 0.70 -24.97 -17.52
N ASP A 296 0.35 -24.76 -18.78
CA ASP A 296 0.70 -23.54 -19.50
C ASP A 296 0.01 -22.32 -18.89
N ILE A 297 0.72 -21.20 -18.87
CA ILE A 297 0.15 -19.91 -18.44
C ILE A 297 -0.93 -19.50 -19.45
N SER A 298 -2.08 -19.03 -18.96
CA SER A 298 -3.19 -18.56 -19.80
C SER A 298 -2.74 -17.47 -20.79
N PRO A 299 -3.19 -17.50 -22.07
CA PRO A 299 -2.78 -16.53 -23.09
C PRO A 299 -2.95 -15.07 -22.66
N PHE A 300 -4.11 -14.71 -22.09
CA PHE A 300 -4.36 -13.34 -21.61
C PHE A 300 -3.35 -12.89 -20.53
N TRP A 301 -2.86 -13.83 -19.72
CA TRP A 301 -1.90 -13.53 -18.66
C TRP A 301 -0.47 -13.49 -19.18
N GLN A 302 -0.17 -14.26 -20.22
CA GLN A 302 1.10 -14.13 -20.95
C GLN A 302 1.17 -12.78 -21.66
N GLU A 303 0.10 -12.38 -22.34
CA GLU A 303 -0.04 -11.06 -22.96
C GLU A 303 0.10 -9.94 -21.93
N PHE A 304 -0.55 -10.06 -20.77
CA PHE A 304 -0.45 -9.06 -19.71
C PHE A 304 0.95 -8.96 -19.08
N LEU A 305 1.64 -10.08 -18.87
CA LEU A 305 2.97 -10.09 -18.23
C LEU A 305 4.12 -9.75 -19.18
N GLY A 306 3.94 -9.92 -20.49
CA GLY A 306 4.99 -9.77 -21.49
C GLY A 306 6.20 -10.69 -21.29
N GLU A 307 7.31 -10.34 -21.94
CA GLU A 307 8.59 -11.09 -21.89
C GLU A 307 9.49 -10.74 -20.70
N VAL A 308 8.92 -10.55 -19.50
CA VAL A 308 9.71 -10.16 -18.31
C VAL A 308 10.18 -11.39 -17.50
N GLU A 309 11.42 -11.36 -16.97
CA GLU A 309 11.94 -12.39 -16.05
C GLU A 309 11.28 -12.34 -14.66
N LYS A 310 11.25 -13.47 -13.94
CA LYS A 310 10.68 -13.52 -12.58
C LYS A 310 11.61 -12.83 -11.58
N LEU A 311 11.08 -11.88 -10.81
CA LEU A 311 11.81 -11.23 -9.72
C LEU A 311 11.33 -11.72 -8.35
N LYS A 312 12.28 -12.24 -7.57
CA LYS A 312 12.03 -12.67 -6.20
C LYS A 312 12.29 -11.49 -5.26
N LEU A 313 11.28 -11.03 -4.53
CA LEU A 313 11.45 -10.05 -3.45
C LEU A 313 12.03 -10.67 -2.17
N THR A 314 12.51 -11.92 -2.21
CA THR A 314 12.93 -12.62 -0.99
C THR A 314 14.30 -12.11 -0.60
N THR A 315 14.31 -11.13 0.29
CA THR A 315 15.49 -10.74 1.06
C THR A 315 15.82 -11.86 2.04
N GLU A 316 17.12 -12.11 2.26
CA GLU A 316 17.54 -12.97 3.36
C GLU A 316 16.87 -12.47 4.64
N LYS A 317 16.18 -13.38 5.31
CA LYS A 317 15.43 -13.04 6.51
C LYS A 317 16.45 -12.53 7.52
N ILE A 318 16.43 -11.23 7.84
CA ILE A 318 17.19 -10.68 8.96
C ILE A 318 16.83 -11.54 10.17
N GLN A 319 17.75 -12.41 10.57
CA GLN A 319 17.52 -13.23 11.74
C GLN A 319 17.37 -12.28 12.92
N ASN A 320 16.34 -12.45 13.77
CA ASN A 320 16.23 -11.63 14.97
C ASN A 320 17.51 -11.84 15.78
N THR A 321 18.29 -10.78 15.97
CA THR A 321 19.48 -10.84 16.81
C THR A 321 19.07 -10.92 18.27
N ILE A 322 19.93 -11.50 19.11
CA ILE A 322 19.72 -11.52 20.57
C ILE A 322 19.56 -10.09 21.12
N LYS A 323 20.24 -9.11 20.52
CA LYS A 323 20.08 -7.67 20.83
C LYS A 323 18.64 -7.17 20.59
N ARG A 324 18.01 -7.54 19.47
CA ARG A 324 16.60 -7.20 19.18
C ARG A 324 15.64 -7.87 20.15
N VAL A 325 15.86 -9.15 20.47
CA VAL A 325 15.03 -9.87 21.46
C VAL A 325 15.16 -9.22 22.84
N LYS A 326 16.37 -8.86 23.27
CA LYS A 326 16.61 -8.14 24.53
C LYS A 326 15.86 -6.80 24.57
N ASN A 327 15.96 -6.00 23.51
CA ASN A 327 15.26 -4.72 23.43
C ASN A 327 13.73 -4.89 23.44
N TRP A 328 13.20 -5.93 22.80
CA TRP A 328 11.77 -6.25 22.85
C TRP A 328 11.32 -6.65 24.27
N ILE A 329 12.10 -7.47 24.99
CA ILE A 329 11.81 -7.83 26.40
C ILE A 329 11.75 -6.57 27.27
N ILE A 330 12.76 -5.70 27.15
CA ILE A 330 12.83 -4.44 27.93
C ILE A 330 11.60 -3.57 27.65
N LYS A 331 11.17 -3.47 26.39
CA LYS A 331 10.07 -2.58 26.01
C LYS A 331 8.67 -3.15 26.27
N GLN A 332 8.47 -4.44 26.04
CA GLN A 332 7.14 -5.04 25.99
C GLN A 332 6.81 -5.90 27.22
N VAL A 333 7.83 -6.44 27.89
CA VAL A 333 7.65 -7.39 29.00
C VAL A 333 8.02 -6.76 30.35
N ALA A 334 9.06 -5.92 30.39
CA ALA A 334 9.53 -5.33 31.64
C ALA A 334 8.46 -4.53 32.42
N PRO A 335 7.54 -3.76 31.81
CA PRO A 335 6.48 -3.08 32.54
C PRO A 335 5.55 -4.05 33.29
N SER A 336 5.20 -5.17 32.67
CA SER A 336 4.37 -6.20 33.31
C SER A 336 5.10 -6.92 34.44
N LEU A 337 6.41 -7.19 34.28
CA LEU A 337 7.23 -7.76 35.35
C LEU A 337 7.39 -6.80 36.53
N ALA A 338 7.57 -5.50 36.26
CA ALA A 338 7.63 -4.47 37.28
C ALA A 338 6.31 -4.42 38.07
N LEU A 339 5.16 -4.46 37.38
CA LEU A 339 3.85 -4.53 38.03
C LEU A 339 3.73 -5.77 38.95
N LEU A 340 4.09 -6.96 38.44
CA LEU A 340 4.05 -8.20 39.22
C LEU A 340 5.00 -8.19 40.42
N SER A 341 6.10 -7.44 40.36
CA SER A 341 7.03 -7.31 41.50
C SER A 341 6.50 -6.42 42.63
N MET A 342 5.50 -5.59 42.34
CA MET A 342 4.90 -4.62 43.26
C MET A 342 3.60 -5.12 43.90
N ASP A 343 2.98 -6.16 43.35
CA ASP A 343 1.76 -6.75 43.89
C ASP A 343 2.04 -7.50 45.20
N LYS A 344 1.09 -7.47 46.15
CA LYS A 344 1.27 -8.08 47.48
C LYS A 344 0.91 -9.56 47.52
N ASP A 345 0.00 -10.00 46.64
CA ASP A 345 -0.56 -11.35 46.64
C ASP A 345 0.10 -12.25 45.58
N PHE A 346 0.55 -11.65 44.48
CA PHE A 346 1.19 -12.32 43.34
C PHE A 346 2.61 -11.81 43.09
N LYS A 347 3.33 -11.47 44.17
CA LYS A 347 4.70 -10.95 44.08
C LYS A 347 5.62 -11.97 43.41
N VAL A 348 5.97 -11.73 42.15
CA VAL A 348 6.91 -12.62 41.45
C VAL A 348 8.33 -12.30 41.92
N ASN A 349 8.94 -13.25 42.62
CA ASN A 349 10.32 -13.15 43.10
C ASN A 349 11.32 -13.69 42.03
N LEU A 350 12.62 -13.61 42.33
CA LEU A 350 13.65 -14.07 41.38
C LEU A 350 13.59 -15.58 41.11
N GLU A 351 13.16 -16.38 42.07
CA GLU A 351 13.06 -17.84 41.93
C GLU A 351 11.92 -18.19 40.96
N GLU A 352 10.75 -17.58 41.13
CA GLU A 352 9.60 -17.76 40.23
C GLU A 352 9.89 -17.24 38.81
N LEU A 353 10.65 -16.14 38.67
CA LEU A 353 11.12 -15.69 37.34
C LEU A 353 12.01 -16.74 36.67
N VAL A 354 12.92 -17.36 37.43
CA VAL A 354 13.78 -18.43 36.93
C VAL A 354 12.94 -19.63 36.52
N GLU A 355 11.92 -20.01 37.30
CA GLU A 355 10.99 -21.09 36.94
C GLU A 355 10.22 -20.80 35.65
N ILE A 356 9.71 -19.59 35.48
CA ILE A 356 9.05 -19.14 34.24
C ILE A 356 10.00 -19.27 33.05
N ILE A 357 11.27 -18.86 33.21
CA ILE A 357 12.29 -18.96 32.17
C ILE A 357 12.58 -20.44 31.83
N LEU A 358 12.73 -21.29 32.84
CA LEU A 358 12.98 -22.72 32.67
C LEU A 358 11.79 -23.42 31.98
N PHE A 359 10.56 -23.07 32.35
CA PHE A 359 9.35 -23.55 31.68
C PHE A 359 9.30 -23.06 30.22
N ALA A 360 9.62 -21.79 29.97
CA ALA A 360 9.65 -21.22 28.63
C ALA A 360 10.74 -21.83 27.73
N LYS A 361 11.86 -22.29 28.30
CA LYS A 361 12.95 -22.97 27.58
C LYS A 361 12.44 -24.17 26.78
N ASN A 362 11.48 -24.92 27.32
CA ASN A 362 10.87 -26.07 26.66
C ASN A 362 10.03 -25.70 25.42
N ARG A 363 9.69 -24.42 25.25
CA ARG A 363 8.94 -23.89 24.10
C ARG A 363 9.86 -23.32 23.01
N LEU A 364 11.17 -23.37 23.21
CA LEU A 364 12.13 -22.89 22.22
C LEU A 364 12.16 -23.82 21.00
N LYS A 365 12.12 -23.23 19.79
CA LYS A 365 12.18 -23.93 18.51
C LYS A 365 13.58 -23.80 17.91
N LYS A 366 13.93 -24.64 16.93
CA LYS A 366 15.23 -24.60 16.22
C LYS A 366 15.67 -23.18 15.81
N ARG A 367 14.73 -22.35 15.34
CA ARG A 367 14.97 -20.94 14.97
C ARG A 367 15.46 -20.05 16.13
N HIS A 368 15.12 -20.33 17.38
CA HIS A 368 15.58 -19.55 18.53
C HIS A 368 17.02 -19.91 18.89
N TYR A 369 17.37 -21.20 18.79
CA TYR A 369 18.75 -21.66 19.01
C TYR A 369 19.71 -21.16 17.93
N ALA A 370 19.25 -21.04 16.67
CA ALA A 370 20.02 -20.44 15.60
C ALA A 370 20.47 -19.00 15.91
N MET A 371 19.68 -18.23 16.68
CA MET A 371 20.03 -16.86 17.08
C MET A 371 21.22 -16.82 18.05
N LEU A 372 21.40 -17.87 18.87
CA LEU A 372 22.55 -17.98 19.79
C LEU A 372 23.87 -18.22 19.06
N GLN A 373 23.81 -18.85 17.88
CA GLN A 373 25.00 -19.15 17.05
C GLN A 373 25.37 -18.01 16.10
N ALA A 374 24.45 -17.07 15.89
CA ALA A 374 24.61 -15.90 15.03
C ALA A 374 24.91 -14.60 15.81
N SER A 375 25.23 -14.71 17.11
CA SER A 375 25.46 -13.57 18.02
C SER A 375 26.94 -13.32 18.28
#